data_AF-A0A924RBG4-F1
#
_entry.id   AF-A0A924RBG4-F1
#
_cell.length_a   1.000
_cell.length_b   1.000
_cell.length_c   1.000
_cell.angle_alpha   90.00
_cell.angle_beta   90.00
_cell.angle_gamma   90.00
#
_symmetry.space_group_name_H-M   'P 1'
#
loop_
_entity.id
_entity.type
_entity.pdbx_description
1 polymer ?
#
loop_
_entity_poly.entity_id
_entity_poly.type
_entity_poly.pdbx_seq_one_letter_code
_entity_poly.pdbx_strand_id
1 'polypeptide(L)'
;MKSEPAAGHAETPSGLKRIVAASMAGTVVEWYEFFLYGTAATLVFSKVFFPAGGNQPAATLAAFVTYAVGFAARPIGGIVFGHFGGRHGRKKLLQVSLLLVGVATFAMGCIPSFGSVGYLAPAMLVTLRFIQGFAIGGEWGGAVLLVAEHSPDEKRGFWASWPQAGVPAGNMIATLVLLALTSTLSEDAFLSWGWRVSFWLSAIIVLVGYYIRTTVTEAPIFLAAQKEVEATQAESYGVFEVVRRYPRGV
;
A
#
# COMPACT_ATOMS: atom_id res chain seq x y z
N MET A 1 44.70 -12.40 -32.69
CA MET A 1 43.73 -12.84 -31.67
C MET A 1 43.38 -11.61 -30.84
N LYS A 2 42.31 -10.90 -31.22
CA LYS A 2 41.90 -9.63 -30.59
C LYS A 2 41.23 -9.96 -29.26
N SER A 3 41.79 -9.42 -28.18
CA SER A 3 41.23 -9.43 -26.83
C SER A 3 39.85 -8.78 -26.80
N GLU A 4 38.85 -9.52 -26.31
CA GLU A 4 37.52 -8.98 -25.96
C GLU A 4 37.65 -7.86 -24.92
N PRO A 5 36.87 -6.77 -25.02
CA PRO A 5 36.84 -5.75 -23.98
C PRO A 5 36.08 -6.30 -22.77
N ALA A 6 36.70 -6.18 -21.60
CA ALA A 6 36.15 -6.53 -20.31
C ALA A 6 34.74 -5.95 -20.09
N ALA A 7 33.85 -6.77 -19.54
CA ALA A 7 32.51 -6.40 -19.11
C ALA A 7 32.57 -5.12 -18.25
N GLY A 8 32.08 -4.02 -18.83
CA GLY A 8 31.93 -2.75 -18.14
C GLY A 8 31.07 -2.96 -16.91
N HIS A 9 31.57 -2.55 -15.75
CA HIS A 9 30.78 -2.52 -14.52
C HIS A 9 29.56 -1.64 -14.79
N ALA A 10 28.38 -2.26 -14.91
CA ALA A 10 27.13 -1.53 -15.07
C ALA A 10 26.97 -0.60 -13.85
N GLU A 11 27.32 0.67 -14.03
CA GLU A 11 27.21 1.67 -12.98
C GLU A 11 25.77 1.71 -12.50
N THR A 12 25.60 1.68 -11.18
CA THR A 12 24.28 1.74 -10.57
C THR A 12 23.65 3.08 -10.98
N PRO A 13 22.52 3.12 -11.70
CA PRO A 13 21.98 4.37 -12.20
C PRO A 13 21.79 5.36 -11.06
N SER A 14 22.26 6.61 -11.24
CA SER A 14 22.14 7.65 -10.22
C SER A 14 20.66 7.83 -9.85
N GLY A 15 20.25 7.31 -8.69
CA GLY A 15 18.85 7.33 -8.24
C GLY A 15 18.28 5.98 -7.80
N LEU A 16 18.92 4.84 -8.12
CA LEU A 16 18.38 3.52 -7.75
C LEU A 16 18.16 3.36 -6.24
N LYS A 17 19.12 3.80 -5.41
CA LYS A 17 18.97 3.79 -3.95
C LYS A 17 17.76 4.60 -3.46
N ARG A 18 17.43 5.70 -4.15
CA ARG A 18 16.27 6.55 -3.82
C ARG A 18 14.96 5.88 -4.20
N ILE A 19 14.93 5.21 -5.36
CA ILE A 19 13.78 4.42 -5.83
C ILE A 19 13.52 3.24 -4.88
N VAL A 20 14.57 2.54 -4.47
CA VAL A 20 14.50 1.47 -3.47
C VAL A 20 13.98 2.00 -2.14
N ALA A 21 14.53 3.10 -1.63
CA ALA A 21 14.08 3.71 -0.38
C ALA A 21 12.60 4.12 -0.41
N ALA A 22 12.11 4.69 -1.52
CA ALA A 22 10.70 5.04 -1.65
C ALA A 22 9.77 3.84 -1.81
N SER A 23 10.25 2.78 -2.45
CA SER A 23 9.53 1.51 -2.56
C SER A 23 9.42 0.86 -1.17
N MET A 24 10.52 0.83 -0.42
CA MET A 24 10.56 0.38 0.97
C MET A 24 9.65 1.21 1.87
N ALA A 25 9.65 2.55 1.75
CA ALA A 25 8.78 3.42 2.54
C ALA A 25 7.29 3.10 2.30
N GLY A 26 6.90 2.82 1.05
CA GLY A 26 5.57 2.34 0.74
C GLY A 26 5.23 1.01 1.42
N THR A 27 6.15 0.04 1.36
CA THR A 27 5.98 -1.25 2.05
C THR A 27 5.87 -1.07 3.56
N VAL A 28 6.67 -0.20 4.17
CA VAL A 28 6.61 0.09 5.61
C VAL A 28 5.23 0.60 6.00
N VAL A 29 4.69 1.57 5.24
CA VAL A 29 3.34 2.09 5.46
C VAL A 29 2.32 0.96 5.34
N GLU A 30 2.36 0.17 4.26
CA GLU A 30 1.43 -0.93 4.04
C GLU A 30 1.41 -1.92 5.21
N TRP A 31 2.59 -2.34 5.68
CA TRP A 31 2.69 -3.36 6.73
C TRP A 31 2.41 -2.81 8.12
N TYR A 32 2.76 -1.54 8.38
CA TYR A 32 2.31 -0.84 9.57
C TYR A 32 0.77 -0.90 9.67
N GLU A 33 0.09 -0.49 8.60
CA GLU A 33 -1.36 -0.46 8.50
C GLU A 33 -2.01 -1.83 8.66
N PHE A 34 -1.42 -2.81 7.98
CA PHE A 34 -1.92 -4.17 7.96
C PHE A 34 -1.84 -4.83 9.33
N PHE A 35 -0.71 -4.65 10.02
CA PHE A 35 -0.48 -5.18 11.36
C PHE A 35 -1.31 -4.44 12.40
N LEU A 36 -1.32 -3.10 12.35
CA LEU A 36 -2.12 -2.26 13.24
C LEU A 36 -3.60 -2.69 13.22
N TYR A 37 -4.18 -2.86 12.03
CA TYR A 37 -5.55 -3.32 11.89
C TYR A 37 -5.73 -4.73 12.48
N GLY A 38 -4.84 -5.68 12.15
CA GLY A 38 -4.97 -7.07 12.62
C GLY A 38 -4.96 -7.16 14.16
N THR A 39 -4.09 -6.39 14.80
CA THR A 39 -4.05 -6.31 16.27
C THR A 39 -5.28 -5.60 16.83
N ALA A 40 -5.70 -4.47 16.24
CA ALA A 40 -6.90 -3.74 16.67
C ALA A 40 -8.19 -4.57 16.49
N ALA A 41 -8.29 -5.36 15.42
CA ALA A 41 -9.42 -6.26 15.18
C ALA A 41 -9.62 -7.26 16.32
N THR A 42 -8.51 -7.75 16.87
CA THR A 42 -8.52 -8.73 17.96
C THR A 42 -8.76 -8.07 19.32
N LEU A 43 -8.02 -6.99 19.62
CA LEU A 43 -8.00 -6.37 20.95
C LEU A 43 -9.14 -5.38 21.19
N VAL A 44 -9.60 -4.70 20.14
CA VAL A 44 -10.47 -3.52 20.26
C VAL A 44 -11.78 -3.73 19.51
N PHE A 45 -11.75 -4.03 18.21
CA PHE A 45 -12.96 -3.98 17.37
C PHE A 45 -14.02 -4.98 17.82
N SER A 46 -13.59 -6.17 18.24
CA SER A 46 -14.45 -7.19 18.84
C SER A 46 -15.24 -6.68 20.06
N LYS A 47 -14.68 -5.72 20.82
CA LYS A 47 -15.29 -5.13 22.03
C LYS A 47 -16.03 -3.81 21.74
N VAL A 48 -15.56 -3.01 20.78
CA VAL A 48 -16.02 -1.62 20.54
C VAL A 48 -17.10 -1.52 19.46
N PHE A 49 -17.06 -2.39 18.45
CA PHE A 49 -17.94 -2.32 17.27
C PHE A 49 -18.98 -3.43 17.21
N PHE A 50 -19.04 -4.32 18.19
CA PHE A 50 -20.02 -5.40 18.28
C PHE A 50 -20.79 -5.36 19.61
N PRO A 51 -21.98 -6.00 19.69
CA PRO A 51 -22.83 -5.93 20.89
C PRO A 51 -22.17 -6.55 22.12
N ALA A 52 -22.19 -5.84 23.25
CA ALA A 52 -21.79 -6.38 24.55
C ALA A 52 -22.77 -7.48 24.98
N GLY A 53 -22.28 -8.69 25.23
CA GLY A 53 -23.09 -9.85 25.65
C GLY A 53 -23.48 -10.83 24.53
N GLY A 54 -23.07 -10.60 23.29
CA GLY A 54 -23.16 -11.61 22.23
C GLY A 54 -22.10 -12.72 22.38
N ASN A 55 -22.22 -13.81 21.59
CA ASN A 55 -21.20 -14.86 21.53
C ASN A 55 -19.84 -14.25 21.14
N GLN A 56 -18.92 -14.12 22.10
CA GLN A 56 -17.61 -13.51 21.92
C GLN A 56 -16.77 -14.12 20.77
N PRO A 57 -16.83 -15.44 20.50
CA PRO A 57 -16.22 -16.02 19.30
C PRO A 57 -16.78 -15.48 18.00
N ALA A 58 -18.09 -15.18 17.94
CA ALA A 58 -18.74 -14.63 16.75
C ALA A 58 -18.34 -13.18 16.49
N ALA A 59 -18.14 -12.37 17.54
CA ALA A 59 -17.65 -10.99 17.40
C ALA A 59 -16.20 -10.94 16.88
N THR A 60 -15.34 -11.82 17.39
CA THR A 60 -13.96 -11.97 16.89
C THR A 60 -13.96 -12.49 15.44
N LEU A 61 -14.79 -13.48 15.13
CA LEU A 61 -14.93 -13.99 13.76
C LEU A 61 -15.43 -12.89 12.81
N ALA A 62 -16.41 -12.09 13.22
CA ALA A 62 -16.90 -10.97 12.44
C ALA A 62 -15.81 -9.91 12.20
N ALA A 63 -14.99 -9.59 13.22
CA ALA A 63 -13.83 -8.73 13.07
C ALA A 63 -12.81 -9.30 12.05
N PHE A 64 -12.55 -10.62 12.07
CA PHE A 64 -11.71 -11.26 11.05
C PHE A 64 -12.34 -11.27 9.66
N VAL A 65 -13.67 -11.39 9.55
CA VAL A 65 -14.37 -11.25 8.27
C VAL A 65 -14.16 -9.83 7.72
N THR A 66 -14.25 -8.80 8.56
CA THR A 66 -13.92 -7.43 8.10
C THR A 66 -12.48 -7.32 7.60
N TYR A 67 -11.55 -8.03 8.25
CA TYR A 67 -10.16 -8.09 7.81
C TYR A 67 -10.02 -8.77 6.45
N ALA A 68 -10.73 -9.88 6.23
CA ALA A 68 -10.75 -10.63 4.98
C ALA A 68 -11.32 -9.81 3.81
N VAL A 69 -12.31 -8.95 4.06
CA VAL A 69 -12.85 -8.03 3.03
C VAL A 69 -11.74 -7.13 2.46
N GLY A 70 -10.84 -6.61 3.30
CA GLY A 70 -9.71 -5.82 2.84
C GLY A 70 -8.77 -6.60 1.91
N PHE A 71 -8.58 -7.90 2.16
CA PHE A 71 -7.81 -8.76 1.27
C PHE A 71 -8.52 -9.05 -0.04
N ALA A 72 -9.83 -9.31 -0.01
CA ALA A 72 -10.63 -9.53 -1.21
C ALA A 72 -10.67 -8.28 -2.12
N ALA A 73 -10.55 -7.08 -1.53
CA ALA A 73 -10.47 -5.83 -2.27
C ALA A 73 -9.14 -5.63 -2.99
N ARG A 74 -8.03 -6.24 -2.52
CA ARG A 74 -6.69 -6.05 -3.11
C ARG A 74 -6.59 -6.48 -4.57
N PRO A 75 -7.05 -7.68 -5.00
CA PRO A 75 -7.04 -8.05 -6.42
C PRO A 75 -7.80 -7.06 -7.31
N ILE A 76 -8.96 -6.59 -6.84
CA ILE A 76 -9.79 -5.61 -7.56
C ILE A 76 -9.01 -4.30 -7.72
N GLY A 77 -8.38 -3.84 -6.63
CA GLY A 77 -7.44 -2.73 -6.64
C GLY A 77 -6.31 -2.91 -7.63
N GLY A 78 -5.61 -4.05 -7.59
CA GLY A 78 -4.48 -4.34 -8.47
C GLY A 78 -4.84 -4.28 -9.96
N ILE A 79 -6.02 -4.80 -10.34
CA ILE A 79 -6.52 -4.72 -11.72
C ILE A 79 -6.77 -3.26 -12.11
N VAL A 80 -7.45 -2.49 -11.26
CA VAL A 80 -7.79 -1.10 -11.55
C VAL A 80 -6.53 -0.22 -11.59
N PHE A 81 -5.75 -0.20 -10.51
CA PHE A 81 -4.50 0.56 -10.43
C PHE A 81 -3.47 0.11 -11.47
N GLY A 82 -3.45 -1.17 -11.85
CA GLY A 82 -2.62 -1.68 -12.95
C GLY A 82 -3.03 -1.13 -14.31
N HIS A 83 -4.33 -1.13 -14.62
CA HIS A 83 -4.86 -0.58 -15.87
C HIS A 83 -4.62 0.94 -15.98
N PHE A 84 -4.94 1.70 -14.93
CA PHE A 84 -4.71 3.14 -14.92
C PHE A 84 -3.21 3.49 -14.86
N GLY A 85 -2.38 2.60 -14.29
CA GLY A 85 -0.93 2.76 -14.13
C GLY A 85 -0.19 2.94 -15.44
N GLY A 86 -0.60 2.17 -16.47
CA GLY A 86 -0.04 2.31 -17.82
C GLY A 86 -0.45 3.59 -18.54
N ARG A 87 -1.54 4.26 -18.13
CA ARG A 87 -2.15 5.36 -18.89
C ARG A 87 -1.94 6.75 -18.26
N HIS A 88 -1.81 6.86 -16.94
CA HIS A 88 -1.76 8.14 -16.21
C HIS A 88 -0.45 8.40 -15.44
N GLY A 89 0.51 7.47 -15.51
CA GLY A 89 1.77 7.56 -14.76
C GLY A 89 1.73 6.78 -13.47
N ARG A 90 2.70 5.88 -13.31
CA ARG A 90 2.77 4.95 -12.17
C ARG A 90 3.01 5.68 -10.85
N LYS A 91 3.81 6.76 -10.87
CA LYS A 91 4.10 7.58 -9.69
C LYS A 91 2.84 8.23 -9.11
N LYS A 92 2.00 8.84 -9.95
CA LYS A 92 0.77 9.52 -9.51
C LYS A 92 -0.22 8.55 -8.87
N LEU A 93 -0.38 7.36 -9.45
CA LEU A 93 -1.27 6.34 -8.89
C LEU A 93 -0.79 5.81 -7.54
N LEU A 94 0.52 5.56 -7.39
CA LEU A 94 1.10 5.15 -6.12
C LEU A 94 0.95 6.23 -5.03
N GLN A 95 0.99 7.51 -5.42
CA GLN A 95 0.74 8.62 -4.50
C GLN A 95 -0.73 8.69 -4.06
N VAL A 96 -1.67 8.60 -5.01
CA VAL A 96 -3.11 8.63 -4.71
C VAL A 96 -3.51 7.45 -3.83
N SER A 97 -3.04 6.25 -4.14
CA SER A 97 -3.31 5.06 -3.33
C SER A 97 -2.77 5.22 -1.90
N LEU A 98 -1.53 5.69 -1.73
CA LEU A 98 -0.96 5.90 -0.40
C LEU A 98 -1.78 6.90 0.45
N LEU A 99 -2.23 8.00 -0.16
CA LEU A 99 -3.11 8.96 0.51
C LEU A 99 -4.47 8.35 0.84
N LEU A 100 -5.06 7.58 -0.08
CA LEU A 100 -6.33 6.91 0.13
C LEU A 100 -6.27 5.91 1.30
N VAL A 101 -5.16 5.18 1.42
CA VAL A 101 -4.88 4.31 2.57
C VAL A 101 -4.86 5.12 3.87
N GLY A 102 -4.06 6.18 3.94
CA GLY A 102 -3.94 6.98 5.16
C GLY A 102 -5.25 7.66 5.57
N VAL A 103 -6.01 8.19 4.62
CA VAL A 103 -7.33 8.77 4.89
C VAL A 103 -8.30 7.71 5.40
N ALA A 104 -8.32 6.53 4.79
CA ALA A 104 -9.19 5.44 5.22
C ALA A 104 -8.84 4.99 6.65
N THR A 105 -7.55 4.82 6.96
CA THR A 105 -7.10 4.44 8.31
C THR A 105 -7.39 5.51 9.35
N PHE A 106 -7.10 6.78 9.05
CA PHE A 106 -7.44 7.87 9.94
C PHE A 106 -8.94 7.90 10.24
N ALA A 107 -9.77 7.73 9.20
CA ALA A 107 -11.22 7.66 9.33
C ALA A 107 -11.68 6.48 10.18
N MET A 108 -10.99 5.32 10.16
CA MET A 108 -11.29 4.21 11.07
C MET A 108 -11.14 4.60 12.55
N GLY A 109 -10.12 5.40 12.86
CA GLY A 109 -9.92 5.98 14.19
C GLY A 109 -11.05 6.94 14.63
N CYS A 110 -11.85 7.44 13.70
CA CYS A 110 -12.95 8.37 13.95
C CYS A 110 -14.33 7.68 14.06
N ILE A 111 -14.43 6.37 13.79
CA ILE A 111 -15.71 5.66 13.81
C ILE A 111 -16.29 5.65 15.24
N PRO A 112 -17.57 6.03 15.44
CA PRO A 112 -18.24 5.94 16.75
C PRO A 112 -18.47 4.47 17.17
N SER A 113 -18.57 4.22 18.48
CA SER A 113 -18.74 2.86 19.00
C SER A 113 -20.12 2.28 18.68
N PHE A 114 -20.27 0.95 18.81
CA PHE A 114 -21.55 0.27 18.65
C PHE A 114 -22.63 0.84 19.56
N GLY A 115 -22.28 1.23 20.80
CA GLY A 115 -23.24 1.84 21.72
C GLY A 115 -23.83 3.17 21.24
N SER A 116 -23.16 3.86 20.31
CA SER A 116 -23.61 5.16 19.79
C SER A 116 -24.46 5.03 18.52
N VAL A 117 -24.06 4.15 17.60
CA VAL A 117 -24.67 4.07 16.25
C VAL A 117 -25.09 2.64 15.83
N GLY A 118 -24.97 1.67 16.72
CA GLY A 118 -25.32 0.27 16.48
C GLY A 118 -24.52 -0.36 15.34
N TYR A 119 -25.20 -1.16 14.52
CA TYR A 119 -24.62 -1.89 13.38
C TYR A 119 -24.03 -1.00 12.28
N LEU A 120 -24.27 0.32 12.31
CA LEU A 120 -23.61 1.24 11.40
C LEU A 120 -22.09 1.28 11.65
N ALA A 121 -21.63 1.09 12.88
CA ALA A 121 -20.20 1.12 13.20
C ALA A 121 -19.39 0.02 12.49
N PRO A 122 -19.75 -1.27 12.58
CA PRO A 122 -19.07 -2.32 11.82
C PRO A 122 -19.27 -2.17 10.31
N ALA A 123 -20.40 -1.63 9.83
CA ALA A 123 -20.60 -1.36 8.41
C ALA A 123 -19.60 -0.30 7.89
N MET A 124 -19.45 0.82 8.61
CA MET A 124 -18.45 1.85 8.31
C MET A 124 -17.03 1.28 8.32
N LEU A 125 -16.71 0.44 9.29
CA LEU A 125 -15.41 -0.22 9.39
C LEU A 125 -15.14 -1.10 8.16
N VAL A 126 -16.11 -1.92 7.74
CA VAL A 126 -16.00 -2.77 6.55
C VAL A 126 -15.82 -1.93 5.28
N THR A 127 -16.59 -0.85 5.12
CA THR A 127 -16.48 0.03 3.96
C THR A 127 -15.09 0.68 3.88
N LEU A 128 -14.61 1.26 4.99
CA LEU A 128 -13.27 1.83 5.03
C LEU A 128 -12.19 0.79 4.78
N ARG A 129 -12.39 -0.45 5.27
CA ARG A 129 -11.44 -1.54 5.07
C ARG A 129 -11.41 -2.01 3.62
N PHE A 130 -12.55 -2.04 2.95
CA PHE A 130 -12.63 -2.30 1.51
C PHE A 130 -11.88 -1.23 0.72
N ILE A 131 -12.11 0.06 1.01
CA ILE A 131 -11.43 1.19 0.35
C ILE A 131 -9.91 1.10 0.54
N GLN A 132 -9.47 0.84 1.78
CA GLN A 132 -8.05 0.68 2.10
C GLN A 132 -7.42 -0.50 1.35
N GLY A 133 -8.10 -1.67 1.36
CA GLY A 133 -7.63 -2.87 0.67
C GLY A 133 -7.56 -2.67 -0.85
N PHE A 134 -8.55 -2.00 -1.42
CA PHE A 134 -8.59 -1.61 -2.83
C PHE A 134 -7.41 -0.70 -3.19
N ALA A 135 -7.08 0.29 -2.36
CA ALA A 135 -5.94 1.18 -2.61
C ALA A 135 -4.61 0.40 -2.65
N ILE A 136 -4.39 -0.48 -1.67
CA ILE A 136 -3.15 -1.27 -1.55
C ILE A 136 -2.93 -2.25 -2.71
N GLY A 137 -3.99 -2.67 -3.40
CA GLY A 137 -3.92 -3.69 -4.44
C GLY A 137 -2.86 -3.48 -5.52
N GLY A 138 -2.59 -2.24 -5.90
CA GLY A 138 -1.57 -1.88 -6.92
C GLY A 138 -0.17 -1.59 -6.37
N GLU A 139 -0.03 -1.45 -5.04
CA GLU A 139 1.16 -0.92 -4.38
C GLU A 139 2.33 -1.89 -4.41
N TRP A 140 2.10 -3.13 -3.97
CA TRP A 140 3.15 -4.13 -3.83
C TRP A 140 3.78 -4.49 -5.18
N GLY A 141 2.95 -4.80 -6.18
CA GLY A 141 3.42 -5.12 -7.53
C GLY A 141 4.06 -3.92 -8.23
N GLY A 142 3.53 -2.71 -8.02
CA GLY A 142 4.09 -1.48 -8.58
C GLY A 142 5.47 -1.13 -8.02
N ALA A 143 5.68 -1.29 -6.71
CA ALA A 143 6.94 -1.00 -6.04
C ALA A 143 8.07 -1.96 -6.48
N VAL A 144 7.79 -3.26 -6.51
CA VAL A 144 8.76 -4.28 -6.97
C VAL A 144 9.12 -4.07 -8.43
N LEU A 145 8.12 -3.79 -9.28
CA LEU A 145 8.35 -3.57 -10.70
C LEU A 145 9.11 -2.26 -10.97
N LEU A 146 8.80 -1.18 -10.24
CA LEU A 146 9.54 0.08 -10.34
C LEU A 146 11.03 -0.13 -10.03
N VAL A 147 11.36 -0.87 -8.97
CA VAL A 147 12.76 -1.18 -8.67
C VAL A 147 13.38 -2.07 -9.75
N ALA A 148 12.65 -3.09 -10.22
CA ALA A 148 13.13 -4.03 -11.21
C ALA A 148 13.42 -3.37 -12.58
N GLU A 149 12.57 -2.43 -13.02
CA GLU A 149 12.71 -1.66 -14.27
C GLU A 149 13.93 -0.73 -14.25
N HIS A 150 14.37 -0.27 -13.06
CA HIS A 150 15.53 0.61 -12.90
C HIS A 150 16.82 -0.12 -12.51
N SER A 151 16.73 -1.42 -12.24
CA SER A 151 17.87 -2.20 -11.79
C SER A 151 18.63 -2.81 -12.96
N PRO A 152 19.98 -2.86 -12.90
CA PRO A 152 20.79 -3.61 -13.87
C PRO A 152 20.38 -5.08 -13.92
N ASP A 153 20.40 -5.70 -15.10
CA ASP A 153 19.93 -7.07 -15.31
C ASP A 153 20.55 -8.09 -14.34
N GLU A 154 21.87 -8.01 -14.12
CA GLU A 154 22.62 -8.92 -13.24
C GLU A 154 22.27 -8.79 -11.75
N LYS A 155 21.73 -7.64 -11.32
CA LYS A 155 21.43 -7.34 -9.90
C LYS A 155 19.94 -7.08 -9.65
N ARG A 156 19.09 -7.33 -10.64
CA ARG A 156 17.64 -7.08 -10.57
C ARG A 156 16.98 -7.78 -9.38
N GLY A 157 17.31 -9.06 -9.16
CA GLY A 157 16.78 -9.82 -8.03
C GLY A 157 17.24 -9.28 -6.66
N PHE A 158 18.50 -8.84 -6.56
CA PHE A 158 19.01 -8.25 -5.32
C PHE A 158 18.28 -6.96 -4.97
N TRP A 159 18.19 -6.02 -5.93
CA TRP A 159 17.53 -4.73 -5.69
C TRP A 159 16.02 -4.85 -5.50
N ALA A 160 15.35 -5.71 -6.27
CA ALA A 160 13.91 -5.96 -6.13
C ALA A 160 13.52 -6.67 -4.81
N SER A 161 14.47 -7.24 -4.08
CA SER A 161 14.21 -7.82 -2.76
C SER A 161 14.17 -6.78 -1.62
N TRP A 162 14.83 -5.62 -1.78
CA TRP A 162 14.87 -4.58 -0.76
C TRP A 162 13.51 -4.03 -0.33
N PRO A 163 12.53 -3.81 -1.24
CA PRO A 163 11.16 -3.46 -0.83
C PRO A 163 10.58 -4.40 0.24
N GLN A 164 10.95 -5.70 0.23
CA GLN A 164 10.49 -6.66 1.24
C GLN A 164 11.13 -6.46 2.61
N ALA A 165 12.30 -5.82 2.69
CA ALA A 165 12.88 -5.43 3.98
C ALA A 165 12.05 -4.33 4.68
N GLY A 166 11.12 -3.67 3.97
CA GLY A 166 10.13 -2.77 4.57
C GLY A 166 9.08 -3.48 5.42
N VAL A 167 8.81 -4.77 5.17
CA VAL A 167 7.81 -5.57 5.91
C VAL A 167 8.11 -5.63 7.41
N PRO A 168 9.29 -6.13 7.86
CA PRO A 168 9.60 -6.20 9.28
C PRO A 168 9.66 -4.82 9.94
N ALA A 169 10.10 -3.79 9.21
CA ALA A 169 10.13 -2.42 9.72
C ALA A 169 8.72 -1.88 9.98
N GLY A 170 7.77 -2.08 9.06
CA GLY A 170 6.36 -1.70 9.27
C GLY A 170 5.74 -2.40 10.47
N ASN A 171 5.92 -3.71 10.59
CA ASN A 171 5.43 -4.48 11.74
C ASN A 171 6.05 -4.01 13.06
N MET A 172 7.35 -3.72 13.06
CA MET A 172 8.04 -3.25 14.27
C MET A 172 7.54 -1.89 14.71
N ILE A 173 7.32 -0.94 13.78
CA ILE A 173 6.75 0.38 14.10
C ILE A 173 5.33 0.22 14.67
N ALA A 174 4.49 -0.62 14.06
CA ALA A 174 3.13 -0.86 14.56
C ALA A 174 3.14 -1.47 15.96
N THR A 175 4.02 -2.44 16.19
CA THR A 175 4.22 -3.08 17.49
C THR A 175 4.69 -2.07 18.54
N LEU A 176 5.67 -1.21 18.22
CA LEU A 176 6.18 -0.20 19.14
C LEU A 176 5.13 0.85 19.51
N VAL A 177 4.34 1.32 18.53
CA VAL A 177 3.24 2.26 18.78
C VAL A 177 2.20 1.64 19.70
N LEU A 178 1.77 0.41 19.42
CA LEU A 178 0.80 -0.28 20.26
C LEU A 178 1.34 -0.58 21.65
N LEU A 179 2.59 -1.05 21.75
CA LEU A 179 3.25 -1.31 23.03
C LEU A 179 3.37 -0.04 23.88
N ALA A 180 3.74 1.09 23.26
CA ALA A 180 3.81 2.37 23.95
C ALA A 180 2.43 2.78 24.49
N LEU A 181 1.37 2.62 23.71
CA LEU A 181 0.01 2.95 24.14
C LEU A 181 -0.48 2.00 25.24
N THR A 182 -0.28 0.69 25.12
CA THR A 182 -0.75 -0.29 26.11
C THR A 182 0.06 -0.29 27.40
N SER A 183 1.32 0.15 27.38
CA SER A 183 2.15 0.29 28.59
C SER A 183 1.93 1.61 29.34
N THR A 184 1.48 2.66 28.65
CA THR A 184 1.27 3.98 29.25
C THR A 184 -0.19 4.23 29.68
N LEU A 185 -1.15 3.55 29.06
CA LEU A 185 -2.58 3.69 29.35
C LEU A 185 -3.12 2.49 30.13
N SER A 186 -4.12 2.72 30.98
CA SER A 186 -4.92 1.63 31.53
C SER A 186 -5.74 0.94 30.44
N GLU A 187 -6.20 -0.30 30.68
CA GLU A 187 -7.02 -1.04 29.70
C GLU A 187 -8.27 -0.23 29.28
N ASP A 188 -8.95 0.40 30.24
CA ASP A 188 -10.14 1.22 29.98
C ASP A 188 -9.81 2.47 29.14
N ALA A 189 -8.69 3.13 29.42
CA ALA A 189 -8.24 4.29 28.65
C ALA A 189 -7.83 3.88 27.22
N PHE A 190 -7.18 2.73 27.09
CA PHE A 190 -6.79 2.19 25.79
C PHE A 190 -8.02 1.87 24.93
N LEU A 191 -9.01 1.17 25.49
CA LEU A 191 -10.24 0.78 24.78
C LEU A 191 -11.17 1.96 24.47
N SER A 192 -11.16 3.00 25.29
CA SER A 192 -11.99 4.19 25.07
C SER A 192 -11.44 5.09 23.96
N TRP A 193 -10.16 5.48 24.02
CA TRP A 193 -9.56 6.41 23.06
C TRP A 193 -8.14 6.07 22.62
N GLY A 194 -7.36 5.34 23.43
CA GLY A 194 -5.94 5.09 23.13
C GLY A 194 -5.72 4.39 21.79
N TRP A 195 -6.57 3.43 21.44
CA TRP A 195 -6.49 2.77 20.12
C TRP A 195 -6.76 3.73 18.96
N ARG A 196 -7.56 4.80 19.12
CA ARG A 196 -7.81 5.76 18.03
C ARG A 196 -6.55 6.51 17.65
N VAL A 197 -5.70 6.79 18.63
CA VAL A 197 -4.42 7.47 18.43
C VAL A 197 -3.49 6.69 17.52
N SER A 198 -3.43 5.37 17.63
CA SER A 198 -2.58 4.59 16.72
C SER A 198 -3.06 4.69 15.27
N PHE A 199 -4.38 4.75 15.02
CA PHE A 199 -4.94 5.01 13.69
C PHE A 199 -4.70 6.45 13.21
N TRP A 200 -4.62 7.43 14.11
CA TRP A 200 -4.28 8.80 13.72
C TRP A 200 -2.78 8.99 13.44
N LEU A 201 -1.91 8.28 14.16
CA LEU A 201 -0.47 8.27 13.92
C LEU A 201 -0.11 7.69 12.54
N SER A 202 -0.97 6.83 11.97
CA SER A 202 -0.91 6.43 10.56
C SER A 202 -0.76 7.61 9.61
N ALA A 203 -1.48 8.72 9.84
CA ALA A 203 -1.42 9.88 8.97
C ALA A 203 0.00 10.43 8.88
N ILE A 204 0.75 10.44 9.99
CA ILE A 204 2.16 10.87 10.01
C ILE A 204 3.03 9.91 9.18
N ILE A 205 2.85 8.61 9.36
CA ILE A 205 3.61 7.57 8.65
C ILE A 205 3.33 7.65 7.14
N VAL A 206 2.06 7.83 6.76
CA VAL A 206 1.62 8.02 5.37
C VAL A 206 2.19 9.31 4.79
N LEU A 207 2.19 10.43 5.52
CA LEU A 207 2.76 11.69 5.05
C LEU A 207 4.27 11.59 4.84
N VAL A 208 5.00 10.92 5.74
CA VAL A 208 6.43 10.64 5.57
C VAL A 208 6.66 9.75 4.35
N GLY A 209 5.89 8.66 4.20
CA GLY A 209 5.96 7.78 3.03
C GLY A 209 5.66 8.53 1.72
N TYR A 210 4.66 9.42 1.74
CA TYR A 210 4.28 10.26 0.62
C TYR A 210 5.40 11.23 0.26
N TYR A 211 5.98 11.91 1.24
CA TYR A 211 7.11 12.81 1.05
C TYR A 211 8.28 12.05 0.41
N ILE A 212 8.68 10.89 0.94
CA ILE A 212 9.76 10.07 0.37
C ILE A 212 9.42 9.68 -1.08
N ARG A 213 8.17 9.32 -1.39
CA ARG A 213 7.74 9.00 -2.77
C ARG A 213 7.76 10.19 -3.73
N THR A 214 7.40 11.40 -3.27
CA THR A 214 7.45 12.59 -4.13
C THR A 214 8.87 12.87 -4.62
N THR A 215 9.88 12.48 -3.83
CA THR A 215 11.28 12.68 -4.17
C THR A 215 11.82 11.75 -5.27
N VAL A 216 11.08 10.71 -5.67
CA VAL A 216 11.49 9.79 -6.74
C VAL A 216 11.07 10.28 -8.11
N THR A 217 11.98 10.23 -9.08
CA THR A 217 11.75 10.54 -10.49
C THR A 217 11.04 9.39 -11.21
N GLU A 218 10.19 9.72 -12.19
CA GLU A 218 9.48 8.75 -13.05
C GLU A 218 10.46 7.79 -13.74
N ALA A 219 9.97 6.59 -14.11
CA ALA A 219 10.82 5.59 -14.74
C ALA A 219 11.32 6.05 -16.12
N PRO A 220 12.63 5.91 -16.45
CA PRO A 220 13.14 6.24 -17.78
C PRO A 220 12.39 5.52 -18.89
N ILE A 221 11.92 4.30 -18.64
CA ILE A 221 11.12 3.51 -19.59
C ILE A 221 9.72 4.07 -19.77
N PHE A 222 9.13 4.64 -18.71
CA PHE A 222 7.83 5.31 -18.77
C PHE A 222 7.95 6.68 -19.47
N LEU A 223 9.03 7.42 -19.20
CA LEU A 223 9.35 8.66 -19.91
C LEU A 223 9.65 8.41 -21.39
N ALA A 224 10.30 7.29 -21.73
CA ALA A 224 10.54 6.87 -23.10
C ALA A 224 9.23 6.48 -23.79
N ALA A 225 8.39 5.65 -23.16
CA ALA A 225 7.07 5.27 -23.69
C ALA A 225 6.14 6.48 -23.83
N GLN A 226 6.17 7.43 -22.88
CA GLN A 226 5.38 8.66 -22.95
C GLN A 226 5.88 9.59 -24.05
N LYS A 227 7.21 9.73 -24.23
CA LYS A 227 7.78 10.47 -25.36
C LYS A 227 7.48 9.81 -26.70
N GLU A 228 7.43 8.48 -26.75
CA GLU A 228 7.04 7.73 -27.95
C GLU A 228 5.55 7.94 -28.25
N VAL A 229 4.68 7.94 -27.24
CA VAL A 229 3.25 8.26 -27.37
C VAL A 229 3.02 9.74 -27.71
N GLU A 230 3.80 10.67 -27.16
CA GLU A 230 3.76 12.11 -27.51
C GLU A 230 4.34 12.37 -28.90
N ALA A 231 5.36 11.63 -29.34
CA ALA A 231 5.86 11.66 -30.71
C ALA A 231 4.87 11.04 -31.70
N THR A 232 4.05 10.09 -31.23
CA THR A 232 3.01 9.39 -32.02
C THR A 232 1.63 10.05 -31.87
N GLN A 233 1.49 11.16 -31.13
CA GLN A 233 0.24 11.94 -31.00
C GLN A 233 -0.25 12.59 -32.31
N ALA A 234 0.34 12.24 -33.46
CA ALA A 234 -0.27 12.46 -34.77
C ALA A 234 -1.40 11.46 -35.08
N GLU A 235 -1.49 10.29 -34.44
CA GLU A 235 -2.59 9.35 -34.70
C GLU A 235 -3.06 8.66 -33.41
N SER A 236 -4.26 9.03 -32.97
CA SER A 236 -4.99 8.40 -31.85
C SER A 236 -5.33 6.95 -32.19
N TYR A 237 -4.55 5.99 -31.70
CA TYR A 237 -4.88 4.58 -31.81
C TYR A 237 -5.75 4.13 -30.63
N GLY A 238 -7.03 3.88 -30.91
CA GLY A 238 -8.00 3.39 -29.94
C GLY A 238 -7.67 1.98 -29.45
N VAL A 239 -8.13 1.65 -28.24
CA VAL A 239 -7.92 0.36 -27.53
C VAL A 239 -8.26 -0.87 -28.40
N PHE A 240 -9.17 -0.73 -29.36
CA PHE A 240 -9.55 -1.78 -30.30
C PHE A 240 -8.48 -2.15 -31.33
N GLU A 241 -7.54 -1.24 -31.62
CA GLU A 241 -6.55 -1.46 -32.67
C GLU A 241 -5.32 -2.22 -32.15
N VAL A 242 -4.97 -2.03 -30.87
CA VAL A 242 -3.91 -2.77 -30.19
C VAL A 242 -4.21 -4.28 -30.12
N VAL A 243 -5.47 -4.64 -29.83
CA VAL A 243 -5.92 -6.05 -29.79
C VAL A 243 -5.89 -6.69 -31.18
N ARG A 244 -6.08 -5.91 -32.24
CA ARG A 244 -6.10 -6.41 -33.62
C ARG A 244 -4.70 -6.56 -34.23
N ARG A 245 -3.73 -5.75 -33.80
CA ARG A 245 -2.37 -5.71 -34.37
C ARG A 245 -1.38 -6.67 -33.70
N TYR A 246 -1.59 -7.04 -32.44
CA TYR A 246 -0.72 -7.97 -31.70
C TYR A 246 -1.48 -9.20 -31.14
N PRO A 247 -1.94 -10.13 -32.00
CA PRO A 247 -2.74 -11.29 -31.57
C PRO A 247 -1.97 -12.35 -30.76
N ARG A 248 -0.67 -12.16 -30.47
CA ARG A 248 0.17 -13.10 -29.71
C ARG A 248 0.91 -12.47 -28.52
N GLY A 249 0.49 -11.28 -28.09
CA GLY A 249 1.10 -10.53 -26.98
C GLY A 249 0.21 -10.34 -25.75
N VAL A 250 -0.88 -11.11 -25.63
CA VAL A 250 -1.73 -11.22 -24.44
C VAL A 250 -1.90 -12.69 -24.10
#